data_AF-A0A3D2JQ48-F1
#
_entry.id   AF-A0A3D2JQ48-F1
#
_cell.length_a   1.000
_cell.length_b   1.000
_cell.length_c   1.000
_cell.angle_alpha   90.00
_cell.angle_beta   90.00
_cell.angle_gamma   90.00
#
_symmetry.space_group_name_H-M   'P 1'
#
loop_
_entity.id
_entity.type
_entity.pdbx_description
1 polymer ?
#
loop_
_entity_poly.entity_id
_entity_poly.type
_entity_poly.pdbx_seq_one_letter_code
_entity_poly.pdbx_strand_id
1 'polypeptide(L)'
;QYHPTTLARTGILMSEAARGEGGYLLNSSGERFMQKVAPEYMELASRDVVSRAEQTEIDEGRGVDGNVLLDLRHLGREYIEAKLGYLQEVSVEFLGIDMAEQPVPVQPGMHYIMGGIKTNIDGETVVPGLYV
;
A
#
# COMPACT_ATOMS: atom_id res chain seq x y z
N GLN A 1 2.67 -3.96 -12.04
CA GLN A 1 2.17 -4.35 -10.72
C GLN A 1 1.89 -3.07 -9.96
N TYR A 2 0.76 -3.04 -9.27
CA TYR A 2 0.41 -1.95 -8.36
C TYR A 2 0.79 -2.34 -6.93
N HIS A 3 1.26 -1.37 -6.15
CA HIS A 3 1.44 -1.51 -4.71
C HIS A 3 0.19 -0.98 -4.00
N PRO A 4 -0.39 -1.68 -3.02
CA PRO A 4 -1.64 -1.25 -2.37
C PRO A 4 -1.50 0.08 -1.64
N THR A 5 -0.41 0.25 -0.89
CA THR A 5 -0.24 1.41 0.00
C THR A 5 0.73 2.42 -0.59
N THR A 6 0.25 3.27 -1.51
CA THR A 6 0.95 4.52 -1.85
C THR A 6 0.25 5.72 -1.23
N LEU A 7 1.00 6.71 -0.77
CA LEU A 7 0.44 7.90 -0.15
C LEU A 7 -0.41 8.68 -1.15
N ALA A 8 -1.57 9.14 -0.67
CA ALA A 8 -2.47 9.98 -1.43
C ALA A 8 -1.73 11.16 -2.07
N ARG A 9 -2.05 11.47 -3.33
CA ARG A 9 -1.55 12.62 -4.12
C ARG A 9 -0.05 12.60 -4.49
N THR A 10 0.83 12.05 -3.66
CA THR A 10 2.28 12.04 -3.90
C THR A 10 2.76 10.76 -4.58
N GLY A 11 2.06 9.64 -4.38
CA GLY A 11 2.48 8.32 -4.86
C GLY A 11 3.71 7.78 -4.12
N ILE A 12 4.16 8.44 -3.05
CA ILE A 12 5.26 7.97 -2.21
C ILE A 12 4.88 6.64 -1.60
N LEU A 13 5.81 5.69 -1.64
CA LEU A 13 5.56 4.34 -1.15
C LEU A 13 5.43 4.33 0.38
N MET A 14 4.29 3.84 0.86
CA MET A 14 4.14 3.41 2.25
C MET A 14 4.45 1.91 2.29
N SER A 15 5.54 1.54 2.97
CA SER A 15 6.05 0.16 2.95
C SER A 15 4.99 -0.86 3.36
N GLU A 16 5.02 -2.04 2.74
CA GLU A 16 4.18 -3.19 3.11
C GLU A 16 4.36 -3.60 4.59
N ALA A 17 5.49 -3.23 5.20
CA ALA A 17 5.70 -3.37 6.64
C ALA A 17 4.53 -2.77 7.46
N ALA A 18 3.90 -1.68 7.04
CA ALA A 18 2.76 -1.13 7.77
C ALA A 18 1.59 -2.14 7.91
N ARG A 19 1.27 -2.88 6.84
CA ARG A 19 0.28 -3.96 6.90
C ARG A 19 0.82 -5.19 7.62
N GLY A 20 2.08 -5.53 7.37
CA GLY A 20 2.79 -6.64 8.01
C GLY A 20 2.83 -6.56 9.55
N GLU A 21 2.98 -5.35 10.08
CA GLU A 21 3.00 -5.05 11.52
C GLU A 21 1.59 -4.91 12.13
N GLY A 22 0.53 -5.12 11.34
CA GLY A 22 -0.86 -5.17 11.81
C GLY A 22 -1.76 -4.02 11.37
N GLY A 23 -1.30 -3.11 10.50
CA GLY A 23 -2.12 -1.99 10.03
C GLY A 23 -3.44 -2.41 9.39
N TYR A 24 -4.51 -1.69 9.72
CA TYR A 24 -5.85 -1.94 9.21
C TYR A 24 -6.15 -1.08 7.98
N LEU A 25 -6.89 -1.64 7.02
CA LEU A 25 -7.44 -0.87 5.91
C LEU A 25 -8.91 -0.57 6.17
N LEU A 26 -9.23 0.73 6.25
CA LEU A 26 -10.56 1.24 6.57
C LEU A 26 -11.13 2.04 5.39
N ASN A 27 -12.44 1.93 5.18
CA ASN A 27 -13.17 2.77 4.23
C ASN A 27 -13.71 4.05 4.92
N SER A 28 -14.46 4.88 4.20
CA SER A 28 -15.03 6.14 4.71
C SER A 28 -16.05 5.96 5.84
N SER A 29 -16.62 4.76 5.99
CA SER A 29 -17.51 4.42 7.10
C SER A 29 -16.76 3.91 8.33
N GLY A 30 -15.41 3.84 8.26
CA GLY A 30 -14.57 3.24 9.30
C GLY A 30 -14.61 1.72 9.30
N GLU A 31 -15.13 1.08 8.26
CA GLU A 31 -15.22 -0.37 8.17
C GLU A 31 -13.87 -0.98 7.76
N ARG A 32 -13.41 -2.00 8.49
CA ARG A 32 -12.26 -2.82 8.12
C ARG A 32 -12.62 -3.80 6.99
N PHE A 33 -12.74 -3.29 5.77
CA PHE A 33 -13.34 -3.99 4.63
C PHE A 33 -12.61 -5.28 4.21
N MET A 34 -11.31 -5.43 4.54
CA MET A 34 -10.58 -6.67 4.26
C MET A 34 -11.16 -7.88 5.00
N GLN A 35 -11.92 -7.69 6.08
CA GLN A 35 -12.68 -8.76 6.75
C GLN A 35 -13.69 -9.45 5.82
N LYS A 36 -14.28 -8.71 4.89
CA LYS A 36 -15.25 -9.25 3.92
C LYS A 36 -14.55 -9.86 2.72
N VAL A 37 -13.47 -9.25 2.25
CA VAL A 37 -12.80 -9.63 1.00
C VAL A 37 -11.89 -10.85 1.17
N ALA A 38 -11.11 -10.90 2.26
CA ALA A 38 -10.14 -11.95 2.52
C ALA A 38 -10.13 -12.31 4.01
N PRO A 39 -11.18 -12.93 4.57
CA PRO A 39 -11.33 -13.13 6.01
C PRO A 39 -10.19 -13.92 6.67
N GLU A 40 -9.55 -14.83 5.94
CA GLU A 40 -8.43 -15.64 6.45
C GLU A 40 -7.10 -14.88 6.49
N TYR A 41 -6.87 -13.97 5.54
CA TYR A 41 -5.57 -13.31 5.33
C TYR A 41 -5.58 -11.84 5.68
N MET A 42 -6.74 -11.19 5.64
CA MET A 42 -6.92 -9.79 5.97
C MET A 42 -5.99 -8.89 5.13
N GLU A 43 -5.34 -7.89 5.72
CA GLU A 43 -4.37 -7.02 5.06
C GLU A 43 -3.07 -7.73 4.63
N LEU A 44 -2.89 -9.00 5.03
CA LEU A 44 -1.79 -9.88 4.59
C LEU A 44 -2.16 -10.72 3.36
N ALA A 45 -3.34 -10.51 2.77
CA ALA A 45 -3.66 -11.06 1.45
C ALA A 45 -2.64 -10.58 0.39
N SER A 46 -2.60 -11.27 -0.76
CA SER A 46 -1.69 -10.90 -1.84
C SER A 46 -1.92 -9.45 -2.30
N ARG A 47 -0.84 -8.78 -2.70
CA ARG A 47 -0.88 -7.36 -3.09
C ARG A 47 -1.93 -7.05 -4.16
N ASP A 48 -2.20 -7.98 -5.08
CA ASP A 48 -3.23 -7.81 -6.11
C ASP A 48 -4.64 -7.85 -5.52
N VAL A 49 -4.91 -8.74 -4.56
CA VAL A 49 -6.20 -8.85 -3.87
C VAL A 49 -6.45 -7.58 -3.06
N VAL A 50 -5.46 -7.13 -2.29
CA VAL A 50 -5.56 -5.89 -1.49
C VAL A 50 -5.79 -4.68 -2.40
N SER A 51 -4.98 -4.51 -3.44
CA SER A 51 -5.11 -3.36 -4.36
C SER A 51 -6.49 -3.33 -5.05
N ARG A 52 -7.03 -4.50 -5.44
CA ARG A 52 -8.37 -4.60 -6.02
C ARG A 52 -9.46 -4.27 -5.01
N ALA A 53 -9.31 -4.73 -3.76
CA ALA A 53 -10.27 -4.43 -2.70
C ALA A 53 -10.35 -2.92 -2.43
N GLU A 54 -9.19 -2.27 -2.29
CA GLU A 54 -9.11 -0.82 -2.11
C GLU A 54 -9.76 -0.07 -3.27
N GLN A 55 -9.46 -0.46 -4.51
CA GLN A 55 -10.07 0.17 -5.69
C GLN A 55 -11.58 -0.05 -5.74
N THR A 56 -12.09 -1.24 -5.39
CA THR A 56 -13.53 -1.50 -5.31
C THR A 56 -14.21 -0.60 -4.29
N GLU A 57 -13.62 -0.41 -3.09
CA GLU A 57 -14.17 0.52 -2.09
C GLU A 57 -14.24 1.95 -2.63
N ILE A 58 -13.22 2.39 -3.35
CA ILE A 58 -13.17 3.72 -3.97
C ILE A 58 -14.24 3.87 -5.06
N ASP A 59 -14.31 2.92 -5.99
CA ASP A 59 -15.23 2.94 -7.13
C ASP A 59 -16.71 2.86 -6.70
N GLU A 60 -16.99 2.15 -5.60
CA GLU A 60 -18.33 2.04 -5.02
C GLU A 60 -18.67 3.20 -4.07
N GLY A 61 -17.86 4.27 -4.06
CA GLY A 61 -18.13 5.51 -3.31
C GLY A 61 -17.88 5.40 -1.80
N ARG A 62 -17.21 4.35 -1.35
CA ARG A 62 -16.82 4.14 0.06
C ARG A 62 -15.39 4.61 0.36
N GLY A 63 -14.69 5.19 -0.61
CA GLY A 63 -13.41 5.87 -0.38
C GLY A 63 -13.56 7.22 0.36
N VAL A 64 -12.43 7.75 0.82
CA VAL A 64 -12.26 9.11 1.36
C VAL A 64 -11.41 9.91 0.36
N ASP A 65 -12.01 10.86 -0.34
CA ASP A 65 -11.33 11.68 -1.36
C ASP A 65 -10.52 10.86 -2.39
N GLY A 66 -11.06 9.71 -2.81
CA GLY A 66 -10.41 8.79 -3.75
C GLY A 66 -9.35 7.86 -3.12
N ASN A 67 -9.32 7.73 -1.80
CA ASN A 67 -8.37 6.88 -1.06
C ASN A 67 -9.10 5.95 -0.09
N VAL A 68 -8.39 4.98 0.47
CA VAL A 68 -8.76 4.29 1.71
C VAL A 68 -7.85 4.77 2.85
N LEU A 69 -8.11 4.34 4.07
CA LEU A 69 -7.33 4.74 5.25
C LEU A 69 -6.52 3.57 5.80
N LEU A 70 -5.23 3.77 5.96
CA LEU A 70 -4.33 2.88 6.70
C LEU A 70 -4.27 3.31 8.17
N ASP A 71 -4.76 2.47 9.07
CA ASP A 71 -4.85 2.75 10.51
C ASP A 71 -3.87 1.88 11.31
N LEU A 72 -2.89 2.53 11.94
CA LEU A 72 -1.86 1.92 12.78
C LEU A 72 -2.02 2.27 14.26
N ARG A 73 -3.00 3.12 14.63
CA ARG A 73 -3.10 3.74 15.96
C ARG A 73 -3.17 2.71 17.09
N HIS A 74 -3.77 1.55 16.82
CA HIS A 74 -3.90 0.46 17.77
C HIS A 74 -2.56 -0.19 18.18
N LEU A 75 -1.50 -0.01 17.40
CA LEU A 75 -0.14 -0.49 17.73
C LEU A 75 0.52 0.37 18.83
N GLY A 76 0.07 1.62 18.99
CA GLY A 76 0.61 2.56 19.95
C GLY A 76 1.87 3.29 19.48
N ARG A 77 2.07 4.50 19.99
CA ARG A 77 3.16 5.42 19.61
C ARG A 77 4.54 4.79 19.76
N GLU A 78 4.82 4.17 20.91
CA GLU A 78 6.13 3.56 21.19
C GLU A 78 6.50 2.48 20.17
N TYR A 79 5.52 1.66 19.76
CA TYR A 79 5.74 0.63 18.76
C TYR A 79 5.99 1.24 17.37
N ILE A 80 5.18 2.22 16.98
CA ILE A 80 5.31 2.91 15.70
C ILE A 80 6.67 3.59 15.59
N GLU A 81 7.10 4.33 16.60
CA GLU A 81 8.40 5.01 16.59
C GLU A 81 9.57 4.01 16.57
N ALA A 82 9.46 2.88 17.29
CA ALA A 82 10.52 1.88 17.35
C ALA A 82 10.64 0.98 16.09
N LYS A 83 9.52 0.62 15.46
CA LYS A 83 9.47 -0.34 14.34
C LYS A 83 9.18 0.30 13.00
N LEU A 84 8.42 1.39 12.99
CA LEU A 84 7.89 2.05 11.80
C LEU A 84 8.32 3.54 11.74
N GLY A 85 9.36 3.94 12.49
CA GLY A 85 9.79 5.34 12.62
C GLY A 85 10.03 6.04 11.28
N TYR A 86 10.62 5.35 10.30
CA TYR A 86 10.79 5.91 8.95
C TYR A 86 9.44 6.17 8.25
N LEU A 87 8.46 5.27 8.39
CA LEU A 87 7.13 5.46 7.81
C LEU A 87 6.40 6.62 8.48
N GLN A 88 6.59 6.79 9.80
CA GLN A 88 6.08 7.92 10.59
C GLN A 88 6.68 9.24 10.08
N GLU A 89 7.99 9.32 9.91
CA GLU A 89 8.68 10.50 9.36
C GLU A 89 8.12 10.87 7.99
N VAL A 90 7.98 9.90 7.08
CA VAL A 90 7.41 10.10 5.74
C VAL A 90 5.95 10.60 5.82
N SER A 91 5.13 10.01 6.68
CA SER A 91 3.74 10.44 6.87
C SER A 91 3.64 11.90 7.37
N VAL A 92 4.46 12.25 8.36
CA VAL A 92 4.49 13.62 8.92
C VAL A 92 5.04 14.61 7.91
N GLU A 93 6.13 14.29 7.22
CA GLU A 93 6.78 15.19 6.26
C GLU A 93 5.89 15.51 5.07
N PHE A 94 5.25 14.49 4.48
CA PHE A 94 4.53 14.67 3.22
C PHE A 94 3.03 14.92 3.38
N LEU A 95 2.42 14.50 4.50
CA LEU A 95 0.98 14.65 4.73
C LEU A 95 0.65 15.44 6.01
N GLY A 96 1.63 15.71 6.88
CA GLY A 96 1.38 16.33 8.18
C GLY A 96 0.59 15.42 9.14
N ILE A 97 0.63 14.10 8.91
CA ILE A 97 -0.17 13.12 9.67
C ILE A 97 0.74 12.31 10.58
N ASP A 98 0.46 12.35 11.88
CA ASP A 98 1.01 11.43 12.87
C ASP A 98 0.22 10.11 12.84
N MET A 99 0.87 9.00 12.45
CA MET A 99 0.21 7.69 12.28
C MET A 99 -0.24 7.08 13.61
N ALA A 100 0.31 7.53 14.74
CA ALA A 100 -0.11 7.10 16.07
C ALA A 100 -1.41 7.78 16.51
N GLU A 101 -1.81 8.88 15.86
CA GLU A 101 -3.00 9.66 16.24
C GLU A 101 -4.10 9.62 15.18
N GLN A 102 -3.74 9.53 13.90
CA GLN A 102 -4.68 9.61 12.78
C GLN A 102 -4.35 8.57 11.68
N PRO A 103 -5.37 7.98 11.03
CA PRO A 103 -5.16 7.12 9.88
C PRO A 103 -4.56 7.87 8.68
N VAL A 104 -3.76 7.17 7.88
CA VAL A 104 -3.07 7.74 6.72
C VAL A 104 -3.85 7.41 5.43
N PRO A 105 -4.19 8.39 4.59
CA PRO A 105 -4.85 8.13 3.31
C PRO A 105 -3.88 7.48 2.31
N VAL A 106 -4.28 6.31 1.80
CA VAL A 106 -3.51 5.51 0.84
C VAL A 106 -4.37 5.01 -0.32
N GLN A 107 -3.73 4.72 -1.45
CA GLN A 107 -4.37 4.15 -2.63
C GLN A 107 -3.42 3.24 -3.42
N PRO A 108 -3.95 2.32 -4.23
CA PRO A 108 -3.16 1.55 -5.17
C PRO A 108 -2.36 2.44 -6.13
N GLY A 109 -1.04 2.25 -6.19
CA GLY A 109 -0.15 3.03 -7.07
C GLY A 109 0.69 2.13 -7.99
N MET A 110 0.94 2.58 -9.22
CA MET A 110 1.85 1.87 -10.14
C MET A 110 3.24 1.79 -9.50
N HIS A 111 3.81 0.59 -9.40
CA HIS A 111 5.05 0.37 -8.65
C HIS A 111 6.12 -0.40 -9.43
N TYR A 112 5.72 -1.37 -10.26
CA TYR A 112 6.68 -2.21 -10.98
C TYR A 112 6.20 -2.55 -12.39
N ILE A 113 7.13 -2.61 -13.34
CA ILE A 113 6.87 -3.00 -14.73
C ILE A 113 7.43 -4.41 -14.91
N MET A 114 6.54 -5.41 -14.99
CA MET A 114 6.95 -6.82 -15.22
C MET A 114 7.39 -7.06 -16.66
N GLY A 115 6.80 -6.31 -17.59
CA GLY A 115 7.26 -6.32 -18.98
C GLY A 115 8.63 -5.68 -19.11
N GLY A 116 9.25 -5.88 -20.26
CA GLY A 116 10.56 -5.35 -20.56
C GLY A 116 11.03 -5.84 -21.91
N ILE A 117 12.30 -5.61 -22.20
CA ILE A 117 12.93 -6.18 -23.39
C ILE A 117 12.98 -7.70 -23.21
N LYS A 118 12.47 -8.44 -24.19
CA LYS A 118 12.46 -9.90 -24.15
C LYS A 118 13.88 -10.43 -24.31
N THR A 119 14.30 -11.25 -23.35
CA THR A 119 15.58 -11.96 -23.37
C THR A 119 15.38 -13.47 -23.24
N ASN A 120 16.42 -14.25 -23.56
CA ASN A 120 16.56 -15.64 -23.14
C ASN A 120 17.03 -15.73 -21.67
N ILE A 121 17.32 -16.94 -21.19
CA ILE A 121 17.76 -17.15 -19.80
C ILE A 121 19.13 -16.56 -19.48
N ASP A 122 19.94 -16.27 -20.50
CA ASP A 122 21.28 -15.70 -20.40
C ASP A 122 21.29 -14.18 -20.57
N GLY A 123 20.13 -13.55 -20.71
CA GLY A 123 19.98 -12.09 -20.88
C GLY A 123 20.18 -11.59 -22.32
N GLU A 124 20.35 -12.47 -23.29
CA GLU A 124 20.51 -12.09 -24.70
C GLU A 124 19.18 -11.70 -25.34
N THR A 125 19.18 -10.62 -26.12
CA THR A 125 18.04 -10.23 -26.95
C THR A 125 18.11 -10.87 -28.35
N VAL A 126 17.09 -10.61 -29.17
CA VAL A 126 17.10 -11.00 -30.59
C VAL A 126 18.09 -10.20 -31.45
N VAL A 127 18.64 -9.10 -30.91
CA VAL A 127 19.64 -8.27 -31.59
C VAL A 127 21.03 -8.75 -31.15
N PRO A 128 21.88 -9.25 -32.08
CA PRO A 128 23.21 -9.74 -31.73
C PRO A 128 24.03 -8.69 -30.97
N GLY A 129 24.55 -9.07 -29.79
CA GLY A 129 25.39 -8.21 -28.95
C GLY A 129 24.62 -7.28 -27.99
N LEU A 130 23.29 -7.30 -27.98
CA LEU A 130 22.48 -6.54 -27.02
C LEU A 130 21.93 -7.46 -25.91
N TYR A 131 22.18 -7.07 -24.65
CA TYR A 131 21.80 -7.77 -23.43
C TYR A 131 21.05 -6.83 -22.46
N VAL A 132 20.26 -7.40 -21.55
CA VAL A 132 19.45 -6.66 -20.55
C VAL A 132 19.34 -7.42 -19.24
#